data_AF-A0A7C7SGQ7-F1
#
_entry.id   AF-A0A7C7SGQ7-F1
#
_cell.length_a   1.000
_cell.length_b   1.000
_cell.length_c   1.000
_cell.angle_alpha   90.00
_cell.angle_beta   90.00
_cell.angle_gamma   90.00
#
_symmetry.space_group_name_H-M   'P 1'
#
loop_
_entity.id
_entity.type
_entity.pdbx_description
1 polymer ?
#
loop_
_entity_poly.entity_id
_entity_poly.type
_entity_poly.pdbx_seq_one_letter_code
_entity_poly.pdbx_strand_id
1 'polypeptide(L)'
;MGQGIATSLNDPPRIYLVIFLASLAGQFRFGVAAMTMSAVVTMYLFGLVYFAMFGTYYFVDAYVPVAVFLGMHLLFTDPSTSPRTELGRVVFGVTYALSVIVLYGILGALGAPTFYDKLLAVPVMNLLVRGIDRHVRAVARLRPGLETLFLPPLGRRRHLVHVVVWAMVFVGISAAQGIGDTHRGQWVSFWQQACAEARPNGCRQFGVLVSTYCERGSGWACNEYGVLVQPQIRPDLAAALFGRACDLGFSAGCANRELGLATDLVRPPPTLDDYEFVIRNGTGRHSTSTPLQTYQLACAQGFSDGCRQARRLGGSNEG
;
A
#
# COMPACT_ATOMS: atom_id res chain seq x y z
N MET A 1 -11.11 7.62 14.57
CA MET A 1 -9.94 8.33 15.16
C MET A 1 -8.60 7.60 14.97
N GLY A 2 -8.51 6.26 14.99
CA GLY A 2 -7.23 5.55 14.76
C GLY A 2 -6.71 5.53 13.30
N GLN A 3 -7.60 5.56 12.31
CA GLN A 3 -7.23 5.43 10.88
C GLN A 3 -6.32 6.56 10.37
N GLY A 4 -6.53 7.80 10.83
CA GLY A 4 -5.73 8.95 10.40
C GLY A 4 -4.25 8.90 10.83
N ILE A 5 -3.94 8.18 11.92
CA ILE A 5 -2.59 8.14 12.50
C ILE A 5 -1.69 7.12 11.79
N ALA A 6 -2.20 5.99 11.28
CA ALA A 6 -1.33 5.07 10.51
C ALA A 6 -1.41 5.23 8.99
N THR A 7 -2.29 6.10 8.47
CA THR A 7 -2.15 6.60 7.09
C THR A 7 -1.13 7.72 6.99
N SER A 8 -0.84 8.46 8.07
CA SER A 8 0.08 9.61 8.03
C SER A 8 1.52 9.23 7.70
N LEU A 9 1.92 7.98 7.94
CA LEU A 9 3.23 7.48 7.52
C LEU A 9 3.36 7.39 5.99
N ASN A 10 2.24 7.32 5.26
CA ASN A 10 2.22 7.33 3.80
C ASN A 10 2.15 8.75 3.21
N ASP A 11 2.01 9.79 4.04
CA ASP A 11 1.79 11.16 3.57
C ASP A 11 3.08 11.86 3.09
N PRO A 12 4.28 11.64 3.68
CA PRO A 12 5.51 12.26 3.18
C PRO A 12 5.89 11.74 1.79
N PRO A 13 6.30 12.62 0.87
CA PRO A 13 6.75 12.20 -0.44
C PRO A 13 8.04 11.39 -0.31
N ARG A 14 8.17 10.35 -1.12
CA ARG A 14 9.36 9.49 -1.21
C ARG A 14 9.72 8.80 0.11
N ILE A 15 8.74 8.45 0.95
CA ILE A 15 8.99 7.85 2.27
C ILE A 15 9.84 6.58 2.20
N TYR A 16 9.67 5.72 1.18
CA TYR A 16 10.50 4.53 0.99
C TYR A 16 11.98 4.90 0.81
N LEU A 17 12.28 5.95 0.05
CA LEU A 17 13.65 6.43 -0.14
C LEU A 17 14.22 6.97 1.17
N VAL A 18 13.44 7.75 1.93
CA VAL A 18 13.86 8.29 3.23
C VAL A 18 14.23 7.15 4.18
N ILE A 19 13.34 6.16 4.35
CA ILE A 19 13.57 4.99 5.20
C ILE A 19 14.82 4.22 4.73
N PHE A 20 14.94 3.99 3.42
CA PHE A 20 16.08 3.28 2.85
C PHE A 20 17.40 3.98 3.17
N LEU A 21 17.50 5.28 2.88
CA LEU A 21 18.70 6.07 3.13
C LEU A 21 19.06 6.13 4.62
N ALA A 22 18.07 6.34 5.50
CA ALA A 22 18.28 6.36 6.94
C ALA A 22 18.86 5.04 7.47
N SER A 23 18.47 3.91 6.87
CA SER A 23 18.92 2.58 7.28
C SER A 23 20.31 2.18 6.73
N LEU A 24 20.83 2.84 5.70
CA LEU A 24 22.10 2.44 5.03
C LEU A 24 23.29 2.38 6.00
N ALA A 25 23.40 3.35 6.91
CA ALA A 25 24.47 3.39 7.89
C ALA A 25 24.46 2.16 8.81
N GLY A 26 23.28 1.79 9.31
CA GLY A 26 23.08 0.59 10.14
C GLY A 26 23.33 -0.70 9.34
N GLN A 27 22.80 -0.78 8.13
CA GLN A 27 22.98 -1.93 7.25
C GLN A 27 24.45 -2.19 6.92
N PHE A 28 25.22 -1.14 6.63
CA PHE A 28 26.66 -1.25 6.40
C PHE A 28 27.44 -1.64 7.66
N ARG A 29 27.10 -1.04 8.81
CA ARG A 29 27.81 -1.27 10.07
C ARG A 29 27.59 -2.66 10.65
N PHE A 30 26.39 -3.22 10.48
CA PHE A 30 25.95 -4.48 11.08
C PHE A 30 25.82 -5.64 10.08
N GLY A 31 25.90 -5.35 8.77
CA GLY A 31 25.84 -6.37 7.71
C GLY A 31 24.43 -6.92 7.43
N VAL A 32 23.39 -6.23 7.90
CA VAL A 32 21.99 -6.72 7.84
C VAL A 32 21.31 -6.49 6.48
N ALA A 33 22.04 -5.97 5.47
CA ALA A 33 21.50 -5.71 4.13
C ALA A 33 20.96 -6.96 3.42
N ALA A 34 21.58 -8.13 3.60
CA ALA A 34 21.09 -9.38 3.01
C ALA A 34 19.71 -9.80 3.56
N MET A 35 19.48 -9.51 4.85
CA MET A 35 18.22 -9.80 5.54
C MET A 35 17.09 -8.90 5.05
N THR A 36 17.32 -7.59 4.98
CA THR A 36 16.33 -6.63 4.46
C THR A 36 16.04 -6.87 2.99
N MET A 37 17.08 -7.12 2.19
CA MET A 37 16.96 -7.41 0.76
C MET A 37 16.10 -8.64 0.50
N SER A 38 16.42 -9.77 1.13
CA SER A 38 15.69 -11.02 0.90
C SER A 38 14.22 -10.92 1.30
N ALA A 39 13.90 -10.19 2.38
CA ALA A 39 12.52 -9.95 2.78
C ALA A 39 11.74 -9.13 1.75
N VAL A 40 12.29 -8.00 1.30
CA VAL A 40 11.63 -7.14 0.30
C VAL A 40 11.49 -7.85 -1.04
N VAL A 41 12.54 -8.53 -1.52
CA VAL A 41 12.48 -9.29 -2.77
C VAL A 41 11.40 -10.38 -2.71
N THR A 42 11.30 -11.09 -1.59
CA THR A 42 10.26 -12.12 -1.39
C THR A 42 8.85 -11.51 -1.47
N MET A 43 8.61 -10.40 -0.77
CA MET A 43 7.31 -9.71 -0.81
C MET A 43 6.99 -9.18 -2.21
N TYR A 44 7.98 -8.60 -2.88
CA TYR A 44 7.83 -8.06 -4.23
C TYR A 44 7.49 -9.16 -5.24
N LEU A 45 8.24 -10.28 -5.24
CA LEU A 45 7.97 -11.41 -6.12
C LEU A 45 6.60 -12.03 -5.87
N PHE A 46 6.22 -12.24 -4.61
CA PHE A 46 4.88 -12.70 -4.26
C PHE A 46 3.80 -11.75 -4.79
N GLY A 47 4.01 -10.45 -4.60
CA GLY A 47 3.13 -9.40 -5.10
C GLY A 47 2.96 -9.42 -6.62
N LEU A 48 4.05 -9.57 -7.37
CA LEU A 48 4.02 -9.69 -8.83
C LEU A 48 3.21 -10.91 -9.28
N VAL A 49 3.45 -12.07 -8.65
CA VAL A 49 2.72 -13.30 -8.94
C VAL A 49 1.24 -13.13 -8.63
N TYR A 50 0.90 -12.53 -7.48
CA TYR A 50 -0.49 -12.26 -7.12
C TYR A 50 -1.19 -11.32 -8.12
N PHE A 51 -0.52 -10.23 -8.49
CA PHE A 51 -1.06 -9.28 -9.48
C PHE A 51 -1.25 -9.93 -10.85
N ALA A 52 -0.30 -10.76 -11.28
CA ALA A 52 -0.41 -11.50 -12.54
C ALA A 52 -1.60 -12.49 -12.54
N MET A 53 -1.90 -13.11 -11.40
CA MET A 53 -3.02 -14.07 -11.29
C MET A 53 -4.39 -13.40 -11.14
N PHE A 54 -4.48 -12.32 -10.36
CA PHE A 54 -5.78 -11.75 -9.95
C PHE A 54 -6.07 -10.35 -10.52
N GLY A 55 -5.09 -9.70 -11.15
CA GLY A 55 -5.23 -8.35 -11.67
C GLY A 55 -5.41 -7.28 -10.59
N THR A 56 -5.16 -7.62 -9.33
CA THR A 56 -5.28 -6.74 -8.15
C THR A 56 -4.06 -6.89 -7.26
N TYR A 57 -3.81 -5.91 -6.42
CA TYR A 57 -2.71 -5.99 -5.45
C TYR A 57 -3.14 -6.74 -4.20
N TYR A 58 -2.21 -7.54 -3.66
CA TYR A 58 -2.42 -8.24 -2.39
C TYR A 58 -2.49 -7.24 -1.23
N PHE A 59 -1.50 -6.36 -1.17
CA PHE A 59 -1.46 -5.21 -0.27
C PHE A 59 -1.96 -3.97 -1.00
N VAL A 60 -2.63 -3.07 -0.28
CA VAL A 60 -3.35 -1.94 -0.89
C VAL A 60 -2.41 -0.89 -1.49
N ASP A 61 -1.49 -0.37 -0.68
CA ASP A 61 -0.76 0.86 -1.01
C ASP A 61 0.50 0.64 -1.86
N ALA A 62 1.07 -0.58 -1.84
CA ALA A 62 2.28 -0.97 -2.57
C ALA A 62 2.50 -2.49 -2.43
N TYR A 63 3.40 -3.09 -3.24
CA TYR A 63 3.81 -4.49 -3.03
C TYR A 63 4.45 -4.76 -1.66
N VAL A 64 5.02 -3.74 -1.03
CA VAL A 64 5.55 -3.82 0.33
C VAL A 64 4.96 -2.66 1.14
N PRO A 65 4.11 -2.88 2.15
CA PRO A 65 3.55 -1.79 2.95
C PRO A 65 4.64 -0.97 3.66
N VAL A 66 4.51 0.37 3.71
CA VAL A 66 5.50 1.27 4.32
C VAL A 66 5.84 0.88 5.76
N ALA A 67 4.87 0.51 6.57
CA ALA A 67 5.11 0.10 7.97
C ALA A 67 5.97 -1.17 8.08
N VAL A 68 5.73 -2.14 7.20
CA VAL A 68 6.55 -3.36 7.13
C VAL A 68 7.95 -3.00 6.66
N PHE A 69 8.05 -2.15 5.63
CA PHE A 69 9.33 -1.64 5.12
C PHE A 69 10.13 -0.94 6.22
N LEU A 70 9.51 -0.03 6.98
CA LEU A 70 10.08 0.64 8.14
C LEU A 70 10.59 -0.36 9.18
N GLY A 71 9.76 -1.33 9.56
CA GLY A 71 10.14 -2.35 10.54
C GLY A 71 11.35 -3.17 10.12
N MET A 72 11.38 -3.60 8.86
CA MET A 72 12.53 -4.33 8.28
C MET A 72 13.80 -3.48 8.27
N HIS A 73 13.71 -2.18 8.01
CA HIS A 73 14.88 -1.33 7.80
C HIS A 73 15.43 -0.68 9.08
N LEU A 74 14.59 -0.44 10.09
CA LEU A 74 14.98 0.32 11.28
C LEU A 74 14.69 -0.39 12.61
N LEU A 75 13.81 -1.41 12.66
CA LEU A 75 13.45 -2.09 13.91
C LEU A 75 14.10 -3.47 14.07
N PHE A 76 14.24 -4.25 12.99
CA PHE A 76 14.84 -5.60 13.05
C PHE A 76 16.34 -5.65 12.75
N THR A 77 16.97 -4.49 12.61
CA THR A 77 18.40 -4.37 12.31
C THR A 77 19.29 -4.37 13.56
N ASP A 78 18.73 -4.67 14.74
CA ASP A 78 19.50 -4.77 15.98
C ASP A 78 20.46 -5.99 15.91
N PRO A 79 21.79 -5.79 16.09
CA PRO A 79 22.77 -6.88 16.16
C PRO A 79 22.43 -7.97 17.16
N SER A 80 21.69 -7.63 18.23
CA SER A 80 21.30 -8.59 19.27
C SER A 80 20.25 -9.60 18.81
N THR A 81 19.46 -9.27 17.78
CA THR A 81 18.33 -10.09 17.29
C THR A 81 18.53 -10.63 15.87
N SER A 82 19.62 -10.26 15.19
CA SER A 82 19.91 -10.68 13.83
C SER A 82 20.81 -11.93 13.76
N PRO A 83 20.58 -12.85 12.80
CA PRO A 83 21.44 -14.01 12.61
C PRO A 83 22.88 -13.62 12.28
N ARG A 84 23.84 -14.39 12.80
CA ARG A 84 25.28 -14.17 12.58
C ARG A 84 25.79 -14.67 11.23
N THR A 85 25.06 -15.59 10.58
CA THR A 85 25.41 -16.15 9.27
C THR A 85 24.63 -15.47 8.15
N GLU A 86 25.24 -15.34 6.97
CA GLU A 86 24.57 -14.74 5.80
C GLU A 86 23.36 -15.57 5.34
N LEU A 87 23.49 -16.90 5.32
CA LEU A 87 22.36 -17.78 5.05
C LEU A 87 21.23 -17.60 6.08
N GLY A 88 21.59 -17.47 7.37
CA GLY A 88 20.63 -17.19 8.43
C GLY A 88 19.88 -15.88 8.20
N ARG A 89 20.59 -14.83 7.80
CA ARG A 89 20.02 -13.51 7.46
C ARG A 89 19.03 -13.60 6.29
N VAL A 90 19.38 -14.32 5.23
CA VAL A 90 18.49 -14.54 4.07
C VAL A 90 17.25 -15.33 4.46
N VAL A 91 17.43 -16.47 5.14
CA VAL A 91 16.31 -17.33 5.58
C VAL A 91 15.39 -16.56 6.53
N PHE A 92 15.95 -15.75 7.42
CA PHE A 92 15.18 -14.89 8.30
C PHE A 92 14.32 -13.89 7.52
N GLY A 93 14.92 -13.17 6.57
CA GLY A 93 14.20 -12.21 5.74
C GLY A 93 13.05 -12.83 4.96
N VAL A 94 13.30 -13.98 4.31
CA VAL A 94 12.26 -14.75 3.59
C VAL A 94 11.14 -15.19 4.54
N THR A 95 11.49 -15.74 5.71
CA THR A 95 10.51 -16.25 6.67
C THR A 95 9.66 -15.11 7.22
N TYR A 96 10.27 -13.96 7.53
CA TYR A 96 9.57 -12.75 7.96
C TYR A 96 8.58 -12.27 6.88
N ALA A 97 9.01 -12.23 5.62
CA ALA A 97 8.13 -11.83 4.52
C ALA A 97 6.91 -12.76 4.39
N LEU A 98 7.14 -14.08 4.41
CA LEU A 98 6.08 -15.08 4.34
C LEU A 98 5.13 -15.01 5.55
N SER A 99 5.65 -14.77 6.76
CA SER A 99 4.79 -14.65 7.94
C SER A 99 3.87 -13.43 7.87
N VAL A 100 4.37 -12.30 7.35
CA VAL A 100 3.53 -11.11 7.15
C VAL A 100 2.46 -11.38 6.09
N ILE A 101 2.81 -12.04 4.98
CA ILE A 101 1.86 -12.43 3.93
C ILE A 101 0.76 -13.34 4.53
N VAL A 102 1.14 -14.39 5.25
CA VAL A 102 0.17 -15.33 5.86
C VAL A 102 -0.72 -14.63 6.89
N LEU A 103 -0.13 -13.82 7.78
CA LEU A 103 -0.89 -13.08 8.79
C LEU A 103 -1.87 -12.12 8.14
N TYR A 104 -1.46 -11.41 7.08
CA TYR A 104 -2.32 -10.53 6.31
C TYR A 104 -3.51 -11.28 5.70
N GLY A 105 -3.25 -12.44 5.10
CA GLY A 105 -4.28 -13.31 4.56
C GLY A 105 -5.30 -13.76 5.60
N ILE A 106 -4.83 -14.21 6.76
CA ILE A 106 -5.69 -14.67 7.87
C ILE A 106 -6.55 -13.52 8.40
N LEU A 107 -5.96 -12.37 8.70
CA LEU A 107 -6.71 -11.21 9.20
C LEU A 107 -7.72 -10.71 8.17
N GLY A 108 -7.33 -10.69 6.89
CA GLY A 108 -8.22 -10.34 5.79
C GLY A 108 -9.40 -11.31 5.63
N ALA A 109 -9.21 -12.60 5.88
CA ALA A 109 -10.28 -13.60 5.85
C ALA A 109 -11.24 -13.47 7.05
N LEU A 110 -10.74 -13.04 8.21
CA LEU A 110 -11.53 -12.79 9.42
C LEU A 110 -12.32 -11.46 9.38
N GLY A 111 -12.22 -10.70 8.30
CA GLY A 111 -12.90 -9.41 8.16
C GLY A 111 -12.38 -8.32 9.13
N ALA A 112 -11.25 -8.56 9.79
CA ALA A 112 -10.62 -7.57 10.64
C ALA A 112 -10.04 -6.44 9.77
N PRO A 113 -10.05 -5.18 10.23
CA PRO A 113 -9.41 -4.10 9.49
C PRO A 113 -7.93 -4.43 9.27
N THR A 114 -7.50 -4.53 8.02
CA THR A 114 -6.10 -4.77 7.60
C THR A 114 -5.16 -3.61 7.98
N PHE A 115 -5.67 -2.61 8.70
CA PHE A 115 -4.89 -1.58 9.38
C PHE A 115 -4.07 -2.15 10.55
N TYR A 116 -4.63 -3.09 11.32
CA TYR A 116 -3.93 -3.73 12.44
C TYR A 116 -2.74 -4.58 11.98
N ASP A 117 -2.78 -5.05 10.74
CA ASP A 117 -1.72 -5.77 10.03
C ASP A 117 -0.38 -5.02 10.02
N LYS A 118 -0.44 -3.70 9.89
CA LYS A 118 0.73 -2.82 9.79
C LYS A 118 1.44 -2.61 11.13
N LEU A 119 0.77 -2.86 12.27
CA LEU A 119 1.28 -2.60 13.62
C LEU A 119 1.51 -3.89 14.43
N LEU A 120 0.78 -4.97 14.14
CA LEU A 120 0.88 -6.25 14.87
C LEU A 120 1.99 -7.18 14.36
N ALA A 121 2.56 -6.92 13.19
CA ALA A 121 3.66 -7.73 12.66
C ALA A 121 4.90 -7.71 13.57
N VAL A 122 5.17 -6.59 14.26
CA VAL A 122 6.37 -6.41 15.08
C VAL A 122 6.33 -7.26 16.38
N PRO A 123 5.26 -7.25 17.20
CA PRO A 123 5.18 -8.11 18.38
C PRO A 123 5.08 -9.61 18.05
N VAL A 124 4.33 -9.98 17.00
CA VAL A 124 4.16 -11.38 16.58
C VAL A 124 5.49 -11.97 16.13
N MET A 125 6.29 -11.22 15.37
CA MET A 125 7.62 -11.66 14.98
C MET A 125 8.59 -11.75 16.15
N ASN A 126 8.54 -10.82 17.12
CA ASN A 126 9.36 -10.94 18.34
C ASN A 126 9.06 -12.22 19.15
N LEU A 127 7.83 -12.75 19.07
CA LEU A 127 7.46 -14.03 19.69
C LEU A 127 7.86 -15.24 18.82
N LEU A 128 7.75 -15.14 17.50
CA LEU A 128 8.07 -16.21 16.55
C LEU A 128 9.57 -16.36 16.26
N VAL A 129 10.38 -15.30 16.48
CA VAL A 129 11.84 -15.26 16.28
C VAL A 129 12.54 -16.44 16.97
N ARG A 130 12.18 -16.74 18.23
CA ARG A 130 12.81 -17.83 18.99
C ARG A 130 12.46 -19.22 18.43
N GLY A 131 11.28 -19.37 17.83
CA GLY A 131 10.82 -20.61 17.21
C GLY A 131 11.49 -20.86 15.86
N ILE A 132 11.56 -19.83 15.02
CA ILE A 132 12.21 -19.86 13.70
C ILE A 132 13.71 -20.17 13.86
N ASP A 133 14.41 -19.49 14.77
CA ASP A 133 15.83 -19.74 15.06
C ASP A 133 16.13 -21.17 15.52
N ARG A 134 15.17 -21.82 16.19
CA ARG A 134 15.31 -23.20 16.66
C ARG A 134 15.13 -24.18 15.51
N HIS A 135 14.18 -23.92 14.61
CA HIS A 135 13.95 -24.72 13.40
C HIS A 135 15.07 -24.55 12.36
N VAL A 136 15.55 -23.34 12.09
CA VAL A 136 16.66 -23.10 11.16
C VAL A 136 17.93 -23.81 11.63
N ARG A 137 18.24 -23.77 12.93
CA ARG A 137 19.36 -24.52 13.52
C ARG A 137 19.17 -26.05 13.49
N ALA A 138 17.93 -26.54 13.50
CA ALA A 138 17.65 -27.96 13.35
C ALA A 138 17.81 -28.41 11.89
N VAL A 139 17.33 -27.61 10.93
CA VAL A 139 17.45 -27.89 9.49
C VAL A 139 18.90 -27.80 9.01
N ALA A 140 19.68 -26.81 9.51
CA ALA A 140 21.10 -26.71 9.22
C ALA A 140 21.90 -27.93 9.74
N ARG A 141 21.49 -28.51 10.87
CA ARG A 141 22.08 -29.76 11.39
C ARG A 141 21.68 -31.00 10.59
N LEU A 142 20.50 -30.99 9.97
CA LEU A 142 19.98 -32.13 9.20
C LEU A 142 20.58 -32.23 7.78
N ARG A 143 21.18 -31.16 7.25
CA ARG A 143 21.85 -31.15 5.93
C ARG A 143 23.26 -30.56 5.99
N PRO A 144 24.23 -31.30 6.56
CA PRO A 144 25.64 -30.90 6.53
C PRO A 144 26.13 -30.86 5.07
N GLY A 145 26.41 -29.67 4.55
CA GLY A 145 26.82 -29.45 3.15
C GLY A 145 26.15 -28.26 2.43
N LEU A 146 25.08 -27.68 2.99
CA LEU A 146 24.57 -26.39 2.50
C LEU A 146 25.46 -25.21 2.95
N GLU A 147 26.24 -25.41 4.02
CA GLU A 147 27.19 -24.43 4.57
C GLU A 147 28.45 -24.25 3.71
N THR A 148 28.82 -25.24 2.89
CA THR A 148 30.07 -25.21 2.09
C THR A 148 29.91 -24.49 0.75
N LEU A 149 28.69 -24.14 0.33
CA LEU A 149 28.46 -23.33 -0.87
C LEU A 149 28.71 -21.83 -0.62
N PHE A 150 28.81 -21.39 0.65
CA PHE A 150 28.94 -19.97 1.01
C PHE A 150 30.01 -19.76 2.09
N LEU A 151 31.13 -19.18 1.64
CA LEU A 151 32.41 -18.98 2.32
C LEU A 151 32.38 -18.34 3.74
N PRO A 152 33.46 -18.54 4.55
CA PRO A 152 33.57 -18.13 5.96
C PRO A 152 33.50 -16.60 6.22
N PRO A 153 33.42 -16.16 7.49
CA PRO A 153 32.93 -14.84 7.88
C PRO A 153 34.04 -13.78 7.81
N LEU A 154 34.12 -12.93 6.78
CA LEU A 154 35.20 -11.93 6.71
C LEU A 154 34.86 -10.61 6.00
N GLY A 155 34.99 -9.51 6.76
CA GLY A 155 35.44 -8.20 6.27
C GLY A 155 34.38 -7.14 5.91
N ARG A 156 34.65 -5.89 6.29
CA ARG A 156 33.88 -4.67 5.98
C ARG A 156 33.61 -4.48 4.46
N ARG A 157 34.45 -5.07 3.59
CA ARG A 157 34.29 -5.07 2.13
C ARG A 157 33.07 -5.88 1.65
N ARG A 158 32.71 -6.99 2.30
CA ARG A 158 31.51 -7.77 1.90
C ARG A 158 30.21 -7.08 2.31
N HIS A 159 30.19 -6.36 3.43
CA HIS A 159 29.02 -5.53 3.78
C HIS A 159 28.77 -4.45 2.72
N LEU A 160 29.84 -3.84 2.20
CA LEU A 160 29.74 -2.89 1.10
C LEU A 160 29.10 -3.53 -0.14
N VAL A 161 29.54 -4.73 -0.54
CA VAL A 161 28.97 -5.45 -1.68
C VAL A 161 27.47 -5.70 -1.49
N HIS A 162 27.04 -6.18 -0.32
CA HIS A 162 25.62 -6.42 -0.06
C HIS A 162 24.80 -5.13 -0.08
N VAL A 163 25.33 -4.04 0.50
CA VAL A 163 24.66 -2.74 0.48
C VAL A 163 24.55 -2.19 -0.95
N VAL A 164 25.60 -2.33 -1.77
CA VAL A 164 25.59 -1.90 -3.18
C VAL A 164 24.60 -2.72 -3.99
N VAL A 165 24.63 -4.04 -3.87
CA VAL A 165 23.66 -4.93 -4.53
C VAL A 165 22.24 -4.59 -4.07
N TRP A 166 22.04 -4.37 -2.78
CA TRP A 166 20.74 -4.02 -2.24
C TRP A 166 20.25 -2.66 -2.76
N ALA A 167 21.13 -1.66 -2.86
CA ALA A 167 20.81 -0.37 -3.46
C ALA A 167 20.42 -0.51 -4.95
N MET A 168 21.12 -1.34 -5.72
CA MET A 168 20.75 -1.60 -7.11
C MET A 168 19.36 -2.26 -7.21
N VAL A 169 19.07 -3.24 -6.35
CA VAL A 169 17.75 -3.91 -6.30
C VAL A 169 16.66 -2.91 -5.91
N PHE A 170 16.89 -2.09 -4.88
CA PHE A 170 15.94 -1.06 -4.44
C PHE A 170 15.62 -0.06 -5.55
N VAL A 171 16.66 0.43 -6.25
CA VAL A 171 16.49 1.32 -7.40
C VAL A 171 15.71 0.63 -8.52
N GLY A 172 16.01 -0.64 -8.82
CA GLY A 172 15.29 -1.42 -9.83
C GLY A 172 13.81 -1.59 -9.50
N ILE A 173 13.46 -1.97 -8.28
CA ILE A 173 12.06 -2.13 -7.84
C ILE A 173 11.35 -0.77 -7.85
N SER A 174 12.01 0.30 -7.42
CA SER A 174 11.42 1.66 -7.43
C SER A 174 11.18 2.16 -8.86
N ALA A 175 12.13 1.94 -9.78
CA ALA A 175 12.00 2.30 -11.19
C ALA A 175 10.87 1.50 -11.88
N ALA A 176 10.69 0.25 -11.50
CA ALA A 176 9.56 -0.59 -11.94
C ALA A 176 8.22 -0.21 -11.28
N GLN A 177 8.17 0.90 -10.51
CA GLN A 177 6.99 1.37 -9.77
C GLN A 177 6.47 0.34 -8.75
N GLY A 178 7.32 -0.58 -8.30
CA GLY A 178 6.95 -1.61 -7.33
C GLY A 178 6.84 -1.09 -5.89
N ILE A 179 7.60 -0.05 -5.58
CA ILE A 179 7.56 0.71 -4.31
C ILE A 179 7.72 2.20 -4.64
N GLY A 180 7.06 3.06 -3.86
CA GLY A 180 7.08 4.51 -4.08
C GLY A 180 5.69 5.12 -4.31
N ASP A 181 5.69 6.39 -4.69
CA ASP A 181 4.49 7.25 -4.70
C ASP A 181 3.64 7.11 -5.98
N THR A 182 4.15 6.38 -6.97
CA THR A 182 3.51 6.21 -8.30
C THR A 182 2.88 4.84 -8.50
N HIS A 183 2.82 4.02 -7.45
CA HIS A 183 2.26 2.67 -7.52
C HIS A 183 0.73 2.73 -7.73
N ARG A 184 0.21 2.04 -8.75
CA ARG A 184 -1.22 2.14 -9.14
C ARG A 184 -2.21 1.71 -8.06
N GLY A 185 -1.79 0.84 -7.13
CA GLY A 185 -2.59 0.47 -5.96
C GLY A 185 -2.92 1.66 -5.04
N GLN A 186 -2.28 2.81 -5.21
CA GLN A 186 -2.60 4.03 -4.46
C GLN A 186 -3.74 4.84 -5.08
N TRP A 187 -4.13 4.55 -6.32
CA TRP A 187 -5.13 5.33 -7.05
C TRP A 187 -6.52 4.77 -6.80
N VAL A 188 -7.47 5.66 -6.50
CA VAL A 188 -8.86 5.29 -6.23
C VAL A 188 -9.54 4.70 -7.47
N SER A 189 -9.24 5.26 -8.65
CA SER A 189 -9.72 4.78 -9.95
C SER A 189 -9.39 3.31 -10.21
N PHE A 190 -8.20 2.85 -9.78
CA PHE A 190 -7.78 1.46 -9.91
C PHE A 190 -8.71 0.52 -9.11
N TRP A 191 -8.99 0.86 -7.86
CA TRP A 191 -9.86 0.05 -7.00
C TRP A 191 -11.34 0.15 -7.40
N GLN A 192 -11.77 1.30 -7.90
CA GLN A 192 -13.09 1.47 -8.49
C GLN A 192 -13.28 0.50 -9.66
N GLN A 193 -12.33 0.47 -10.60
CA GLN A 193 -12.36 -0.45 -11.74
C GLN A 193 -12.29 -1.91 -11.31
N ALA A 194 -11.38 -2.25 -10.38
CA ALA A 194 -11.26 -3.59 -9.84
C ALA A 194 -12.55 -4.07 -9.16
N CYS A 195 -13.27 -3.17 -8.46
CA CYS A 195 -14.58 -3.47 -7.90
C CYS A 195 -15.63 -3.70 -8.99
N ALA A 196 -15.69 -2.83 -10.00
CA ALA A 196 -16.63 -2.95 -11.12
C ALA A 196 -16.44 -4.27 -11.90
N GLU A 197 -15.21 -4.74 -12.01
CA GLU A 197 -14.86 -6.01 -12.66
C GLU A 197 -14.92 -7.24 -11.72
N ALA A 198 -15.45 -7.08 -10.49
CA ALA A 198 -15.54 -8.13 -9.47
C ALA A 198 -14.20 -8.83 -9.17
N ARG A 199 -13.07 -8.11 -9.27
CA ARG A 199 -11.75 -8.66 -8.97
C ARG A 199 -11.57 -8.85 -7.45
N PRO A 200 -10.73 -9.81 -7.03
CA PRO A 200 -10.45 -10.04 -5.61
C PRO A 200 -10.04 -8.76 -4.88
N ASN A 201 -10.56 -8.56 -3.67
CA ASN A 201 -10.33 -7.38 -2.84
C ASN A 201 -10.82 -6.04 -3.43
N GLY A 202 -11.28 -5.97 -4.68
CA GLY A 202 -11.65 -4.73 -5.38
C GLY A 202 -12.64 -3.87 -4.59
N CYS A 203 -13.85 -4.38 -4.38
CA CYS A 203 -14.90 -3.63 -3.67
C CYS A 203 -14.59 -3.40 -2.19
N ARG A 204 -13.90 -4.35 -1.54
CA ARG A 204 -13.49 -4.19 -0.15
C ARG A 204 -12.55 -2.99 0.01
N GLN A 205 -11.52 -2.89 -0.83
CA GLN A 205 -10.55 -1.79 -0.74
C GLN A 205 -11.13 -0.49 -1.25
N PHE A 206 -11.92 -0.52 -2.33
CA PHE A 206 -12.63 0.66 -2.80
C PHE A 206 -13.52 1.23 -1.70
N GLY A 207 -14.27 0.38 -0.98
CA GLY A 207 -15.08 0.75 0.18
C GLY A 207 -14.31 1.45 1.29
N VAL A 208 -13.14 0.93 1.67
CA VAL A 208 -12.27 1.56 2.70
C VAL A 208 -11.80 2.95 2.26
N LEU A 209 -11.45 3.11 0.98
CA LEU A 209 -11.01 4.39 0.43
C LEU A 209 -12.16 5.41 0.46
N VAL A 210 -13.32 5.07 -0.13
CA VAL A 210 -14.44 6.02 -0.21
C VAL A 210 -15.06 6.32 1.15
N SER A 211 -15.06 5.38 2.09
CA SER A 211 -15.50 5.68 3.47
C SER A 211 -14.59 6.71 4.12
N THR A 212 -13.27 6.57 3.96
CA THR A 212 -12.28 7.51 4.52
C THR A 212 -12.41 8.91 3.89
N TYR A 213 -12.59 8.99 2.56
CA TYR A 213 -12.76 10.27 1.88
C TYR A 213 -14.10 10.93 2.18
N CYS A 214 -15.17 10.14 2.34
CA CYS A 214 -16.46 10.65 2.79
C CYS A 214 -16.35 11.29 4.19
N GLU A 215 -15.67 10.61 5.13
CA GLU A 215 -15.40 11.15 6.46
C GLU A 215 -14.63 12.47 6.42
N ARG A 216 -13.71 12.62 5.44
CA ARG A 216 -12.90 13.83 5.22
C ARG A 216 -13.63 14.96 4.48
N GLY A 217 -14.80 14.70 3.90
CA GLY A 217 -15.65 15.73 3.28
C GLY A 217 -15.82 15.64 1.77
N SER A 218 -15.41 14.55 1.11
CA SER A 218 -15.73 14.35 -0.31
C SER A 218 -17.18 13.89 -0.48
N GLY A 219 -17.99 14.70 -1.17
CA GLY A 219 -19.37 14.37 -1.50
C GLY A 219 -19.47 13.21 -2.49
N TRP A 220 -18.58 13.17 -3.49
CA TRP A 220 -18.48 12.02 -4.41
C TRP A 220 -18.21 10.72 -3.67
N ALA A 221 -17.26 10.72 -2.73
CA ALA A 221 -16.92 9.53 -1.97
C ALA A 221 -18.07 9.07 -1.06
N CYS A 222 -18.83 10.00 -0.47
CA CYS A 222 -20.03 9.63 0.28
C CYS A 222 -21.09 8.97 -0.61
N ASN A 223 -21.28 9.46 -1.83
CA ASN A 223 -22.19 8.86 -2.80
C ASN A 223 -21.76 7.44 -3.19
N GLU A 224 -20.49 7.24 -3.57
CA GLU A 224 -19.97 5.92 -3.93
C GLU A 224 -20.03 4.94 -2.74
N TYR A 225 -19.75 5.41 -1.52
CA TYR A 225 -19.88 4.56 -0.34
C TYR A 225 -21.33 4.15 -0.07
N GLY A 226 -22.28 5.07 -0.28
CA GLY A 226 -23.71 4.79 -0.21
C GLY A 226 -24.15 3.68 -1.16
N VAL A 227 -23.60 3.65 -2.37
CA VAL A 227 -23.83 2.55 -3.33
C VAL A 227 -23.21 1.24 -2.83
N LEU A 228 -21.98 1.27 -2.30
CA LEU A 228 -21.24 0.07 -1.88
C LEU A 228 -21.82 -0.62 -0.64
N VAL A 229 -22.51 0.11 0.25
CA VAL A 229 -23.16 -0.49 1.43
C VAL A 229 -24.40 -1.30 1.07
N GLN A 230 -24.72 -1.41 -0.23
CA GLN A 230 -25.87 -2.13 -0.79
C GLN A 230 -27.17 -1.58 -0.20
N PRO A 231 -27.74 -0.49 -0.77
CA PRO A 231 -28.91 0.19 -0.22
C PRO A 231 -30.08 -0.74 0.08
N GLN A 232 -30.25 -1.81 -0.71
CA GLN A 232 -31.26 -2.86 -0.49
C GLN A 232 -31.10 -3.62 0.83
N ILE A 233 -29.86 -3.78 1.29
CA ILE A 233 -29.51 -4.49 2.52
C ILE A 233 -29.41 -3.52 3.70
N ARG A 234 -28.90 -2.30 3.45
CA ARG A 234 -28.66 -1.28 4.48
C ARG A 234 -29.26 0.08 4.08
N PRO A 235 -30.59 0.19 3.99
CA PRO A 235 -31.28 1.37 3.48
C PRO A 235 -30.96 2.63 4.29
N ASP A 236 -31.02 2.55 5.61
CA ASP A 236 -30.83 3.70 6.49
C ASP A 236 -29.40 4.26 6.39
N LEU A 237 -28.41 3.36 6.33
CA LEU A 237 -27.01 3.75 6.18
C LEU A 237 -26.76 4.38 4.80
N ALA A 238 -27.31 3.79 3.74
CA ALA A 238 -27.20 4.33 2.39
C ALA A 238 -27.84 5.73 2.31
N ALA A 239 -29.06 5.89 2.83
CA ALA A 239 -29.77 7.17 2.85
C ALA A 239 -29.00 8.25 3.63
N ALA A 240 -28.38 7.90 4.77
CA ALA A 240 -27.53 8.81 5.52
C ALA A 240 -26.28 9.24 4.72
N LEU A 241 -25.65 8.31 3.99
CA LEU A 241 -24.49 8.59 3.14
C LEU A 241 -24.85 9.46 1.93
N PHE A 242 -25.97 9.17 1.26
CA PHE A 242 -26.49 10.00 0.17
C PHE A 242 -26.91 11.39 0.66
N GLY A 243 -27.53 11.48 1.82
CA GLY A 243 -27.84 12.75 2.49
C GLY A 243 -26.58 13.57 2.74
N ARG A 244 -25.54 12.96 3.32
CA ARG A 244 -24.26 13.63 3.52
C ARG A 244 -23.61 14.06 2.20
N ALA A 245 -23.66 13.25 1.15
CA ALA A 245 -23.18 13.64 -0.17
C ALA A 245 -23.92 14.88 -0.71
N CYS A 246 -25.24 14.93 -0.52
CA CYS A 246 -26.09 16.07 -0.89
C CYS A 246 -25.72 17.33 -0.09
N ASP A 247 -25.54 17.21 1.23
CA ASP A 247 -25.16 18.33 2.11
C ASP A 247 -23.77 18.89 1.77
N LEU A 248 -22.89 18.06 1.22
CA LEU A 248 -21.57 18.44 0.69
C LEU A 248 -21.63 19.02 -0.74
N GLY A 249 -22.83 19.23 -1.30
CA GLY A 249 -23.03 19.82 -2.62
C GLY A 249 -22.90 18.86 -3.80
N PHE A 250 -22.78 17.54 -3.57
CA PHE A 250 -22.71 16.55 -4.65
C PHE A 250 -24.13 16.15 -5.09
N SER A 251 -24.59 16.73 -6.21
CA SER A 251 -25.98 16.61 -6.69
C SER A 251 -26.48 15.18 -6.85
N ALA A 252 -25.61 14.24 -7.22
CA ALA A 252 -25.97 12.83 -7.35
C ALA A 252 -26.37 12.21 -5.99
N GLY A 253 -25.81 12.71 -4.89
CA GLY A 253 -26.21 12.33 -3.54
C GLY A 253 -27.66 12.69 -3.25
N CYS A 254 -28.11 13.89 -3.68
CA CYS A 254 -29.50 14.31 -3.54
C CYS A 254 -30.43 13.40 -4.36
N ALA A 255 -30.08 13.13 -5.63
CA ALA A 255 -30.85 12.25 -6.50
C ALA A 255 -30.94 10.82 -5.95
N ASN A 256 -29.82 10.25 -5.48
CA ASN A 256 -29.80 8.89 -4.94
C ASN A 256 -30.55 8.77 -3.61
N ARG A 257 -30.57 9.84 -2.80
CA ARG A 257 -31.40 9.88 -1.59
C ARG A 257 -32.89 9.78 -1.93
N GLU A 258 -33.34 10.42 -3.01
CA GLU A 258 -34.73 10.36 -3.48
C GLU A 258 -35.06 9.02 -4.12
N LEU A 259 -34.13 8.47 -4.90
CA LEU A 259 -34.26 7.14 -5.51
C LEU A 259 -34.30 6.01 -4.48
N GLY A 260 -33.71 6.21 -3.30
CA GLY A 260 -33.75 5.30 -2.16
C GLY A 260 -33.21 3.91 -2.48
N LEU A 261 -34.11 2.96 -2.71
CA LEU A 261 -33.83 1.56 -3.03
C LEU A 261 -33.85 1.27 -4.54
N ALA A 262 -33.71 2.27 -5.41
CA ALA A 262 -33.60 1.99 -6.84
C ALA A 262 -32.28 1.25 -7.16
N THR A 263 -32.30 0.41 -8.19
CA THR A 263 -31.10 -0.26 -8.71
C THR A 263 -30.23 0.66 -9.56
N ASP A 264 -30.83 1.66 -10.20
CA ASP A 264 -30.16 2.57 -11.12
C ASP A 264 -29.71 3.85 -10.40
N LEU A 265 -28.74 3.69 -9.50
CA LEU A 265 -28.16 4.80 -8.75
C LEU A 265 -27.20 5.62 -9.63
N VAL A 266 -27.25 6.93 -9.46
CA VAL A 266 -26.44 7.90 -10.21
C VAL A 266 -25.02 7.93 -9.66
N ARG A 267 -24.03 7.69 -10.52
CA ARG A 267 -22.60 7.66 -10.15
C ARG A 267 -21.74 8.48 -11.13
N PRO A 268 -21.81 9.82 -11.07
CA PRO A 268 -20.98 10.67 -11.91
C PRO A 268 -19.51 10.67 -11.44
N PRO A 269 -18.57 11.16 -12.26
CA PRO A 269 -17.18 11.32 -11.83
C PRO A 269 -17.05 12.33 -10.67
N PRO A 270 -15.90 12.33 -9.95
CA PRO A 270 -15.62 13.33 -8.91
C PRO A 270 -15.69 14.76 -9.46
N THR A 271 -16.16 15.70 -8.64
CA THR A 271 -16.07 17.14 -8.95
C THR A 271 -14.65 17.65 -8.76
N LEU A 272 -14.40 18.92 -9.14
CA LEU A 272 -13.11 19.57 -8.91
C LEU A 272 -12.72 19.55 -7.42
N ASP A 273 -13.66 19.84 -6.54
CA ASP A 273 -13.43 19.87 -5.08
C ASP A 273 -13.21 18.46 -4.52
N ASP A 274 -13.89 17.45 -5.06
CA ASP A 274 -13.69 16.06 -4.66
C ASP A 274 -12.28 15.56 -5.03
N TYR A 275 -11.72 16.01 -6.15
CA TYR A 275 -10.38 15.61 -6.57
C TYR A 275 -9.29 16.00 -5.54
N GLU A 276 -9.51 17.02 -4.70
CA GLU A 276 -8.60 17.35 -3.60
C GLU A 276 -8.46 16.22 -2.57
N PHE A 277 -9.48 15.38 -2.42
CA PHE A 277 -9.49 14.24 -1.50
C PHE A 277 -9.06 12.94 -2.19
N VAL A 278 -9.55 12.75 -3.42
CA VAL A 278 -9.49 11.46 -4.14
C VAL A 278 -8.13 11.25 -4.80
N ILE A 279 -7.47 12.31 -5.24
CA ILE A 279 -6.16 12.23 -5.89
C ILE A 279 -5.06 12.14 -4.82
N ARG A 280 -4.12 11.22 -5.01
CA ARG A 280 -2.91 11.16 -4.18
C ARG A 280 -1.73 11.80 -4.87
N ASN A 281 -1.25 12.91 -4.33
CA ASN A 281 0.14 13.33 -4.48
C ASN A 281 0.68 13.47 -3.06
N GLY A 282 1.95 13.11 -2.82
CA GLY A 282 2.59 13.09 -1.48
C GLY A 282 2.70 14.44 -0.75
N THR A 283 1.78 15.36 -1.00
CA THR A 283 1.59 16.63 -0.32
C THR A 283 0.10 16.73 -0.01
N GLY A 284 -0.28 16.52 1.26
CA GLY A 284 -1.66 16.74 1.70
C GLY A 284 -2.15 18.14 1.30
N ARG A 285 -3.43 18.22 0.91
CA ARG A 285 -4.22 19.42 0.56
C ARG A 285 -3.55 20.34 -0.47
N HIS A 286 -3.91 20.19 -1.75
CA HIS A 286 -3.48 21.06 -2.84
C HIS A 286 -4.20 22.41 -2.83
N SER A 287 -3.95 23.26 -1.83
CA SER A 287 -4.53 24.62 -1.81
C SER A 287 -3.92 25.59 -2.84
N THR A 288 -3.04 25.13 -3.75
CA THR A 288 -2.34 25.99 -4.73
C THR A 288 -2.37 25.48 -6.18
N SER A 289 -3.11 24.41 -6.48
CA SER A 289 -3.20 23.89 -7.86
C SER A 289 -4.30 24.60 -8.66
N THR A 290 -4.00 24.95 -9.91
CA THR A 290 -5.04 25.46 -10.82
C THR A 290 -6.00 24.33 -11.22
N PRO A 291 -7.25 24.64 -11.63
CA PRO A 291 -8.18 23.61 -12.10
C PRO A 291 -7.60 22.71 -13.20
N LEU A 292 -6.84 23.29 -14.15
CA LEU A 292 -6.16 22.54 -15.20
C LEU A 292 -5.17 21.52 -14.64
N GLN A 293 -4.34 21.91 -13.67
CA GLN A 293 -3.36 21.02 -13.04
C GLN A 293 -4.05 19.87 -12.30
N THR A 294 -5.13 20.14 -11.57
CA THR A 294 -5.91 19.12 -10.88
C THR A 294 -6.48 18.09 -11.86
N TYR A 295 -7.05 18.54 -12.98
CA TYR A 295 -7.57 17.62 -14.00
C TYR A 295 -6.47 16.84 -14.75
N GLN A 296 -5.32 17.45 -15.00
CA GLN A 296 -4.16 16.74 -15.57
C GLN A 296 -3.67 15.64 -14.64
N LEU A 297 -3.62 15.91 -13.33
CA LEU A 297 -3.25 14.93 -12.33
C LEU A 297 -4.31 13.82 -12.19
N ALA A 298 -5.59 14.18 -12.20
CA ALA A 298 -6.69 13.22 -12.24
C ALA A 298 -6.56 12.28 -13.45
N CYS A 299 -6.26 12.86 -14.62
CA CYS A 299 -6.03 12.10 -15.85
C CYS A 299 -4.84 11.13 -15.72
N ALA A 300 -3.71 11.60 -15.16
CA ALA A 300 -2.54 10.77 -14.91
C ALA A 300 -2.84 9.60 -13.95
N GLN A 301 -3.78 9.77 -13.03
CA GLN A 301 -4.27 8.73 -12.12
C GLN A 301 -5.46 7.93 -12.67
N GLY A 302 -5.76 8.03 -13.97
CA GLY A 302 -6.73 7.16 -14.63
C GLY A 302 -8.19 7.64 -14.60
N PHE A 303 -8.46 8.87 -14.14
CA PHE A 303 -9.81 9.44 -14.26
C PHE A 303 -10.06 9.95 -15.68
N SER A 304 -10.95 9.26 -16.40
CA SER A 304 -11.30 9.63 -17.80
C SER A 304 -11.91 11.02 -17.90
N ASP A 305 -12.66 11.46 -16.88
CA ASP A 305 -13.21 12.80 -16.82
C ASP A 305 -12.14 13.87 -16.66
N GLY A 306 -11.15 13.63 -15.80
CA GLY A 306 -9.95 14.47 -15.70
C GLY A 306 -9.29 14.70 -17.06
N CYS A 307 -9.11 13.64 -17.86
CA CYS A 307 -8.55 13.76 -19.20
C CYS A 307 -9.41 14.58 -20.17
N ARG A 308 -10.74 14.55 -20.04
CA ARG A 308 -11.64 15.37 -20.87
C ARG A 308 -11.59 16.83 -20.46
N GLN A 309 -11.65 17.11 -19.16
CA GLN A 309 -11.66 18.46 -18.62
C GLN A 309 -10.32 19.17 -18.80
N ALA A 310 -9.20 18.46 -18.62
CA ALA A 310 -7.87 19.00 -18.90
C ALA A 310 -7.70 19.44 -20.36
N ARG A 311 -8.22 18.65 -21.32
CA ARG A 311 -8.20 19.02 -22.74
C ARG A 311 -9.05 20.25 -23.05
N ARG A 312 -10.26 20.32 -22.46
CA ARG A 312 -11.16 21.48 -22.64
C ARG A 312 -10.51 22.78 -22.14
N LEU A 313 -9.97 22.76 -20.91
CA LEU A 313 -9.35 23.93 -20.29
C LEU A 313 -8.03 24.32 -20.94
N GLY A 314 -7.23 23.35 -21.38
CA GLY A 314 -5.97 23.60 -22.08
C GLY A 314 -6.16 24.26 -23.44
N GLY A 315 -7.17 23.83 -24.21
CA GLY A 315 -7.47 24.42 -25.52
C GLY A 315 -8.07 25.83 -25.47
N SER A 316 -8.72 26.20 -24.36
CA SER A 316 -9.26 27.56 -24.17
C SER A 316 -8.22 28.62 -23.78
N ASN A 317 -6.96 28.24 -23.51
CA ASN A 317 -5.87 29.18 -23.24
C ASN A 317 -5.00 29.49 -24.49
N GLU A 318 -5.30 28.87 -25.64
CA GLU A 318 -4.55 29.05 -26.91
C GLU A 318 -5.34 29.86 -27.97
N GLY A 319 -6.46 30.49 -27.60
CA GLY A 319 -7.26 31.38 -28.45
C GLY A 319 -7.46 32.75 -27.81
#